data_AF-A0A0C3F9U9-F1
#
_entry.id   AF-A0A0C3F9U9-F1
#
_cell.length_a   1.000
_cell.length_b   1.000
_cell.length_c   1.000
_cell.angle_alpha   90.00
_cell.angle_beta   90.00
_cell.angle_gamma   90.00
#
_symmetry.space_group_name_H-M   'P 1'
#
loop_
_entity.id
_entity.type
_entity.pdbx_description
1 polymer ?
#
loop_
_entity_poly.entity_id
_entity_poly.type
_entity_poly.pdbx_seq_one_letter_code
_entity_poly.pdbx_strand_id
1 'polypeptide(L)'
;MAPSRSARYFEAERGGDGKPTLGEALAFIEVQKTKQLLVVYSPVKNCKQVSKKWRGVWSDKIEVLLASTIHSIVGIWSHKSRVYILRKHPGLSLLSEDECGKEQEEVEEEG
;
A
#
# COMPACT_ATOMS: atom_id res chain seq x y z
N MET A 1 2.26 -17.12 -14.50
CA MET A 1 2.56 -16.99 -13.06
C MET A 1 1.54 -16.02 -12.47
N ALA A 2 0.60 -16.49 -11.66
CA ALA A 2 -0.33 -15.60 -10.97
C ALA A 2 0.51 -14.73 -9.99
N PRO A 3 0.29 -13.41 -9.91
CA PRO A 3 0.98 -12.61 -8.92
C PRO A 3 0.60 -13.13 -7.53
N SER A 4 1.54 -13.71 -6.79
CA SER A 4 1.33 -13.86 -5.35
C SER A 4 1.15 -12.44 -4.81
N ARG A 5 0.11 -12.22 -4.00
CA ARG A 5 -0.15 -10.92 -3.38
C ARG A 5 0.93 -10.67 -2.33
N SER A 6 2.16 -10.37 -2.75
CA SER A 6 3.11 -9.73 -1.85
C SER A 6 2.53 -8.35 -1.53
N ALA A 7 2.16 -8.15 -0.27
CA ALA A 7 1.59 -6.92 0.27
C ALA A 7 2.68 -5.83 0.42
N ARG A 8 3.34 -5.51 -0.69
CA ARG A 8 4.50 -4.60 -0.73
C ARG A 8 4.17 -3.24 -1.33
N TYR A 9 3.05 -3.10 -2.03
CA TYR A 9 2.65 -1.83 -2.62
C TYR A 9 1.75 -1.06 -1.68
N PHE A 10 2.00 0.24 -1.57
CA PHE A 10 1.34 1.05 -0.56
C PHE A 10 0.90 2.42 -1.09
N GLU A 11 -0.01 3.01 -0.33
CA GLU A 11 -0.37 4.41 -0.35
C GLU A 11 -0.03 5.02 1.01
N ALA A 12 0.74 6.10 0.97
CA ALA A 12 1.13 6.88 2.13
C ALA A 12 0.56 8.31 2.04
N GLU A 13 0.61 9.02 3.17
CA GLU A 13 0.07 10.37 3.32
C GLU A 13 0.46 11.30 2.17
N ARG A 14 -0.44 12.25 1.91
CA ARG A 14 -0.29 13.21 0.82
C ARG A 14 0.89 14.14 1.11
N GLY A 15 1.80 14.26 0.14
CA GLY A 15 2.85 15.28 0.20
C GLY A 15 2.25 16.69 0.10
N GLY A 16 3.11 17.71 0.18
CA GLY A 16 2.70 19.13 0.13
C GLY A 16 1.94 19.55 -1.14
N ASP A 17 1.92 18.70 -2.19
CA ASP A 17 1.18 18.91 -3.43
C ASP A 17 -0.24 18.30 -3.44
N GLY A 18 -0.67 17.72 -2.32
CA GLY A 18 -2.00 17.11 -2.14
C GLY A 18 -2.20 15.79 -2.88
N LYS A 19 -1.16 15.21 -3.49
CA LYS A 19 -1.23 13.90 -4.15
C LYS A 19 -0.75 12.80 -3.21
N PRO A 20 -1.33 11.58 -3.30
CA PRO A 20 -0.89 10.47 -2.48
C PRO A 20 0.52 10.03 -2.90
N THR A 21 1.31 9.64 -1.91
CA THR A 21 2.59 8.97 -2.14
C THR A 21 2.30 7.49 -2.40
N LEU A 22 2.78 6.97 -3.53
CA LEU A 22 2.50 5.61 -3.98
C LEU A 22 3.82 4.92 -4.29
N GLY A 23 3.97 3.66 -3.90
CA GLY A 23 5.23 2.97 -4.12
C GLY A 23 5.23 1.48 -3.80
N GLU A 24 6.36 0.86 -4.11
CA GLU A 24 6.73 -0.50 -3.68
C GLU A 24 7.72 -0.39 -2.52
N ALA A 25 7.35 -0.91 -1.36
CA ALA A 25 8.25 -1.06 -0.23
C ALA A 25 9.31 -2.13 -0.55
N LEU A 26 10.58 -1.76 -0.42
CA LEU A 26 11.73 -2.63 -0.66
C LEU A 26 12.30 -3.18 0.64
N ALA A 27 12.38 -2.33 1.67
CA ALA A 27 12.89 -2.72 2.99
C ALA A 27 12.29 -1.83 4.08
N PHE A 28 12.20 -2.39 5.28
CA PHE A 28 11.87 -1.66 6.51
C PHE A 28 13.11 -1.64 7.40
N ILE A 29 13.46 -0.46 7.92
CA ILE A 29 14.67 -0.25 8.71
C ILE A 29 14.32 0.50 9.98
N GLU A 30 14.62 -0.09 11.14
CA GLU A 30 14.51 0.60 12.41
C GLU A 30 15.79 1.38 12.70
N VAL A 31 15.66 2.70 12.88
CA VAL A 31 16.78 3.54 13.28
C VAL A 31 16.96 3.44 14.79
N GLN A 32 17.96 2.67 15.23
CA GLN A 32 18.26 2.38 16.65
C GLN A 32 18.20 3.62 17.58
N LYS A 33 18.71 4.76 17.13
CA LYS A 33 18.79 6.00 17.93
C LYS A 33 17.44 6.67 18.16
N THR A 34 16.60 6.73 17.13
CA THR A 34 15.31 7.44 17.19
C THR A 34 14.13 6.49 17.38
N LYS A 35 14.37 5.17 17.28
CA LYS A 35 13.35 4.11 17.24
C LYS A 35 12.30 4.32 16.14
N GLN A 36 12.63 5.10 15.13
CA GLN A 36 11.77 5.33 13.98
C GLN A 36 11.89 4.16 13.00
N LEU A 37 10.75 3.67 12.55
CA LEU A 37 10.67 2.71 11.45
C LEU A 37 10.58 3.46 10.13
N LEU A 38 11.60 3.28 9.29
CA LEU A 38 11.68 3.85 7.95
C LEU A 38 11.36 2.78 6.90
N VAL A 39 10.78 3.23 5.78
CA VAL A 39 10.55 2.40 4.60
C VAL A 39 11.41 2.93 3.47
N VAL A 40 12.26 2.07 2.95
CA VAL A 40 12.97 2.29 1.69
C VAL A 40 12.06 1.79 0.57
N TYR A 41 11.78 2.64 -0.42
CA TYR A 41 10.77 2.32 -1.42
C TYR A 41 11.10 2.83 -2.83
N SER A 42 10.53 2.16 -3.82
CA SER A 42 10.49 2.62 -5.22
C SER A 42 9.20 3.42 -5.44
N PRO A 43 9.26 4.73 -5.70
CA PRO A 43 8.07 5.57 -5.87
C PRO A 43 7.46 5.41 -7.28
N VAL A 44 6.14 5.61 -7.33
CA VAL A 44 5.41 5.89 -8.57
C VAL A 44 5.40 7.41 -8.78
N LYS A 45 6.02 7.87 -9.87
CA LYS A 45 6.08 9.29 -10.26
C LYS A 45 5.04 9.65 -11.31
N ASN A 46 4.88 10.95 -11.55
CA ASN A 46 3.94 11.50 -12.53
C ASN A 46 2.49 11.02 -12.28
N CYS A 47 2.13 10.90 -11.01
CA CYS A 47 0.82 10.45 -10.56
C CYS A 47 -0.28 11.41 -11.03
N LYS A 48 -1.25 10.86 -11.75
CA LYS A 48 -2.45 11.56 -12.18
C LYS A 48 -3.69 10.69 -12.03
N GLN A 49 -4.83 11.32 -11.78
CA GLN A 49 -6.11 10.63 -11.79
C GLN A 49 -6.69 10.61 -13.21
N VAL A 50 -7.10 9.42 -13.65
CA VAL A 50 -7.89 9.24 -14.88
C VAL A 50 -9.02 8.29 -14.55
N SER A 51 -10.26 8.70 -14.84
CA SER A 51 -11.47 7.94 -14.47
C SER A 51 -11.48 7.55 -12.98
N LYS A 52 -11.10 8.49 -12.10
CA LYS A 52 -10.97 8.31 -10.65
C LYS A 52 -9.96 7.22 -10.21
N LYS A 53 -9.10 6.75 -11.12
CA LYS A 53 -8.01 5.81 -10.81
C LYS A 53 -6.68 6.55 -10.90
N TRP A 54 -5.85 6.37 -9.88
CA TRP A 54 -4.48 6.85 -9.89
C TRP A 54 -3.64 6.00 -10.84
N ARG A 55 -2.86 6.67 -11.67
CA ARG A 55 -1.84 6.04 -12.51
C ARG A 55 -0.58 6.88 -12.57
N GLY A 56 0.55 6.23 -12.78
CA GLY A 56 1.84 6.87 -12.95
C GLY A 56 2.83 5.96 -13.68
N VAL A 57 4.11 6.19 -13.43
CA VAL A 57 5.21 5.38 -13.94
C VAL A 57 6.18 5.11 -12.79
N TRP A 58 6.87 3.98 -12.80
CA TRP A 58 7.93 3.73 -11.82
C TRP A 58 9.05 4.77 -11.94
N SER A 59 9.59 5.17 -10.80
CA SER A 59 10.82 5.94 -10.73
C SER A 59 12.02 5.01 -10.64
N ASP A 60 13.14 5.41 -11.22
CA ASP A 60 14.43 4.72 -11.07
C ASP A 60 15.17 5.15 -9.79
N LYS A 61 14.59 6.10 -9.04
CA LYS A 61 15.12 6.59 -7.76
C LYS A 61 14.51 5.80 -6.62
N ILE A 62 15.32 5.56 -5.59
CA ILE A 62 14.86 5.05 -4.31
C ILE A 62 14.65 6.22 -3.35
N GLU A 63 13.57 6.15 -2.58
CA GLU A 63 13.21 7.15 -1.59
C GLU A 63 12.98 6.52 -0.21
N VAL A 64 12.90 7.36 0.82
CA VAL A 64 12.70 6.94 2.20
C VAL A 64 11.60 7.78 2.84
N LEU A 65 10.71 7.13 3.57
CA LEU A 65 9.67 7.78 4.39
C LEU A 65 9.48 7.06 5.72
N LEU A 66 8.77 7.70 6.65
CA LEU A 66 8.34 7.07 7.91
C LEU A 66 7.26 6.03 7.63
N ALA A 67 7.43 4.81 8.12
CA ALA A 67 6.45 3.73 7.95
C ALA A 67 5.07 4.10 8.49
N SER A 68 5.01 4.93 9.53
CA SER A 68 3.75 5.43 10.12
C SER A 68 2.91 6.27 9.17
N THR A 69 3.48 6.79 8.07
CA THR A 69 2.75 7.55 7.05
C THR A 69 2.02 6.65 6.05
N ILE A 70 2.31 5.34 6.04
CA ILE A 70 1.60 4.37 5.21
C ILE A 70 0.22 4.13 5.80
N HIS A 71 -0.84 4.42 5.04
CA HIS A 71 -2.22 4.27 5.50
C HIS A 71 -2.99 3.16 4.75
N SER A 72 -2.47 2.66 3.62
CA SER A 72 -3.14 1.58 2.90
C SER A 72 -2.19 0.70 2.10
N ILE A 73 -2.46 -0.60 2.10
CA ILE A 73 -1.87 -1.55 1.15
C ILE A 73 -2.73 -1.54 -0.10
N VAL A 74 -2.09 -1.34 -1.25
CA VAL A 74 -2.74 -1.30 -2.55
C VAL A 74 -2.25 -2.45 -3.43
N GLY A 75 -3.04 -2.79 -4.44
CA GLY A 75 -2.57 -3.59 -5.56
C GLY A 75 -2.03 -2.69 -6.67
N ILE A 76 -1.25 -3.29 -7.56
CA ILE A 76 -0.83 -2.64 -8.80
C ILE A 76 -1.27 -3.47 -10.00
N TRP A 77 -1.53 -2.79 -11.11
CA TRP A 77 -1.54 -3.40 -12.43
C TRP A 77 -0.63 -2.60 -13.34
N SER A 78 0.29 -3.28 -14.00
CA SER A 78 1.30 -2.65 -14.87
C SER A 78 1.06 -3.06 -16.31
N HIS A 79 1.04 -2.08 -17.21
CA HIS A 79 0.93 -2.32 -18.64
C HIS A 79 1.81 -1.33 -19.41
N LYS A 80 2.76 -1.85 -20.19
CA LYS A 80 3.86 -1.07 -20.79
C LYS A 80 4.59 -0.30 -19.68
N SER A 81 4.79 1.01 -19.86
CA SER A 81 5.43 1.88 -18.87
C SER A 81 4.48 2.41 -17.79
N ARG A 82 3.18 2.07 -17.82
CA ARG A 82 2.17 2.64 -16.92
C ARG A 82 1.85 1.70 -15.77
N VAL A 83 1.73 2.29 -14.58
CA VAL A 83 1.30 1.63 -13.36
C VAL A 83 -0.06 2.18 -12.96
N TYR A 84 -0.99 1.29 -12.63
CA TYR A 84 -2.34 1.59 -12.19
C TYR A 84 -2.53 1.12 -10.77
N ILE A 85 -3.03 1.99 -9.91
CA ILE A 85 -3.25 1.69 -8.49
C ILE A 85 -4.61 1.06 -8.30
N LEU A 86 -4.62 -0.15 -7.72
CA LEU A 86 -5.81 -0.93 -7.42
C LEU A 86 -6.09 -0.84 -5.92
N ARG A 87 -7.23 -0.27 -5.54
CA ARG A 87 -7.70 -0.24 -4.15
C ARG A 87 -8.75 -1.33 -3.93
N LYS A 88 -8.93 -1.69 -2.67
CA LYS A 88 -10.07 -2.49 -2.20
C LYS A 88 -11.38 -1.84 -2.68
N HIS A 89 -12.34 -2.68 -3.09
CA HIS A 89 -13.64 -2.19 -3.53
C HIS A 89 -14.39 -1.61 -2.31
N PRO A 90 -15.02 -0.42 -2.40
CA PRO A 90 -15.74 0.17 -1.28
C PRO A 90 -16.82 -0.75 -0.70
N GLY A 91 -17.47 -1.55 -1.54
CA GLY A 91 -18.46 -2.54 -1.07
C GLY A 91 -17.93 -3.58 -0.09
N LEU A 92 -16.60 -3.73 0.06
CA LEU A 92 -16.02 -4.58 1.11
C LEU A 92 -16.30 -4.05 2.52
N SER A 93 -16.54 -2.74 2.70
CA SER A 93 -16.93 -2.20 4.01
C SER A 93 -18.40 -2.43 4.35
N LEU A 94 -19.18 -2.99 3.42
CA LEU A 94 -20.58 -3.32 3.62
C LEU A 94 -20.79 -4.79 4.00
N LEU A 95 -19.73 -5.60 3.94
CA LEU A 95 -19.78 -7.00 4.33
C LEU A 95 -19.80 -7.12 5.85
N SER A 96 -20.62 -8.03 6.37
CA SER A 96 -20.55 -8.44 7.78
C SER A 96 -19.22 -9.15 8.07
N GLU A 97 -18.93 -9.37 9.35
CA GLU A 97 -17.72 -10.11 9.76
C GLU A 97 -17.73 -11.55 9.21
N ASP A 98 -18.88 -12.22 9.24
CA ASP A 98 -19.08 -13.56 8.68
C ASP A 98 -18.88 -13.58 7.15
N GLU A 99 -19.36 -12.55 6.44
CA GLU A 99 -19.21 -12.42 4.99
C GLU A 99 -17.76 -12.06 4.58
N CYS A 100 -16.95 -11.56 5.50
CA CYS A 100 -15.54 -11.26 5.24
C CYS A 100 -14.65 -12.51 5.17
N GLY A 101 -15.15 -13.69 5.55
CA GLY A 101 -14.40 -14.95 5.51
C GLY A 101 -13.15 -14.92 6.38
N LYS A 102 -13.18 -14.16 7.49
CA LYS A 102 -12.15 -14.24 8.52
C LYS A 102 -12.42 -15.48 9.36
N GLU A 103 -11.40 -16.30 9.60
CA GLU A 103 -11.50 -17.38 10.58
C GLU A 103 -11.80 -16.74 11.94
N GLN A 104 -12.88 -17.19 12.60
CA GLN A 104 -13.15 -16.79 13.97
C GLN A 104 -11.97 -17.33 14.81
N GLU A 105 -11.26 -16.46 15.52
CA GLU A 105 -10.30 -16.91 16.52
C GLU A 105 -11.10 -17.72 17.56
N GLU A 106 -10.87 -19.03 17.61
CA GLU A 106 -11.44 -19.89 18.64
C GLU A 106 -10.94 -19.35 19.98
N VAL A 107 -11.84 -18.72 20.74
CA VAL A 107 -11.58 -18.36 22.12
C VAL A 107 -11.58 -19.67 22.90
N GLU A 108 -10.39 -20.19 23.22
CA GLU A 108 -10.25 -21.22 24.25
C GLU A 108 -10.72 -20.61 25.58
N GLU A 109 -11.96 -20.86 25.97
CA GLU A 109 -12.42 -20.67 27.34
C GLU A 109 -11.74 -21.73 28.22
N GLU A 110 -10.68 -21.34 28.94
CA GLU A 110 -10.30 -22.05 30.17
C GLU A 110 -11.31 -21.70 31.26
N GLY A 111 -12.15 -22.66 31.65
CA GLY A 111 -13.05 -22.56 32.79
C GLY A 111 -14.05 -23.71 32.93
#